data_AF-A0ABD6S3H5-F1
#
_entry.id   AF-A0ABD6S3H5-F1
#
_cell.length_a   1.000
_cell.length_b   1.000
_cell.length_c   1.000
_cell.angle_alpha   90.00
_cell.angle_beta   90.00
_cell.angle_gamma   90.00
#
_symmetry.space_group_name_H-M   'P 1'
#
loop_
_entity.id
_entity.type
_entity.pdbx_description
1 polymer ?
#
loop_
_entity_poly.entity_id
_entity_poly.type
_entity_poly.pdbx_seq_one_letter_code
_entity_poly.pdbx_strand_id
1 'polypeptide(L)'
;RSGPSTNHGVIRQLNKGEAYQVWGKQGDWLNLGGNQWIYNNSSYIKYHGEQTSAVSSVEGKRVVSKVDDLRFYDSASWSDKDVAGTVDEGLGFTIDAKVSVNGSPQYKVHNSKGTTYYVTTNEAYVYVK
;
A
#
# COMPACT_ATOMS: atom_id res chain seq x y z
N ARG A 1 15.99 3.08 -15.88
CA ARG A 1 15.39 2.82 -17.21
C ARG A 1 14.27 3.80 -17.47
N SER A 2 13.90 4.03 -18.73
CA SER A 2 12.82 4.95 -19.13
C SER A 2 11.39 4.41 -18.90
N GLY A 3 11.26 3.18 -18.42
CA GLY A 3 9.98 2.54 -18.09
C GLY A 3 10.17 1.22 -17.30
N PRO A 4 9.09 0.66 -16.74
CA PRO A 4 9.12 -0.51 -15.87
C PRO A 4 9.20 -1.84 -16.64
N SER A 5 10.20 -1.96 -17.52
CA SER A 5 10.50 -3.20 -18.26
C SER A 5 11.93 -3.17 -18.79
N THR A 6 12.49 -4.37 -19.02
CA THR A 6 13.82 -4.56 -19.65
C THR A 6 13.85 -4.09 -21.10
N ASN A 7 12.69 -3.96 -21.76
CA ASN A 7 12.56 -3.42 -23.12
C ASN A 7 12.73 -1.89 -23.18
N HIS A 8 12.63 -1.19 -22.05
CA HIS A 8 12.89 0.24 -22.00
C HIS A 8 14.39 0.54 -21.87
N GLY A 9 14.82 1.62 -22.51
CA GLY A 9 16.20 2.07 -22.52
C GLY A 9 16.77 2.35 -21.13
N VAL A 10 18.06 2.07 -20.95
CA VAL A 10 18.82 2.49 -19.77
C VAL A 10 19.09 3.99 -19.91
N ILE A 11 18.66 4.76 -18.91
CA ILE A 11 18.80 6.23 -18.90
C ILE A 11 19.90 6.73 -17.95
N ARG A 12 20.26 5.92 -16.95
CA ARG A 12 21.40 6.11 -16.04
C ARG A 12 21.66 4.84 -15.23
N GLN A 13 22.84 4.79 -14.62
CA GLN A 13 23.21 3.83 -13.59
C GLN A 13 23.27 4.56 -12.23
N LEU A 14 23.05 3.83 -11.15
CA LEU A 14 23.13 4.34 -9.78
C LEU A 14 24.36 3.77 -9.10
N ASN A 15 24.97 4.54 -8.19
CA ASN A 15 26.17 4.13 -7.49
C ASN A 15 25.84 3.45 -6.15
N LYS A 16 26.75 2.58 -5.69
CA LYS A 16 26.63 1.95 -4.37
C LYS A 16 26.66 3.02 -3.27
N GLY A 17 25.68 2.97 -2.38
CA GLY A 17 25.58 3.88 -1.22
C GLY A 17 24.66 5.08 -1.45
N GLU A 18 24.19 5.31 -2.68
CA GLU A 18 23.18 6.33 -2.95
C GLU A 18 21.81 5.92 -2.40
N ALA A 19 21.05 6.90 -1.92
CA ALA A 19 19.68 6.73 -1.46
C ALA A 19 18.72 7.55 -2.32
N TYR A 20 17.56 6.98 -2.65
CA TYR A 20 16.56 7.59 -3.50
C TYR A 20 15.17 7.44 -2.90
N GLN A 21 14.37 8.49 -3.04
CA GLN A 21 12.94 8.41 -2.75
C GLN A 21 12.25 7.58 -3.84
N VAL A 22 11.43 6.62 -3.41
CA VAL A 22 10.59 5.81 -4.29
C VAL A 22 9.18 6.40 -4.29
N TRP A 23 8.68 6.72 -5.48
CA TRP A 23 7.38 7.37 -5.69
C TRP A 23 6.26 6.41 -6.08
N GLY A 24 6.62 5.15 -6.35
CA GLY A 24 5.66 4.13 -6.75
C GLY A 24 6.35 2.83 -7.13
N LYS A 25 5.53 1.79 -7.29
CA LYS A 25 5.97 0.45 -7.67
C LYS A 25 5.03 -0.10 -8.75
N GLN A 26 5.60 -0.71 -9.78
CA GLN A 26 4.85 -1.44 -10.82
C GLN A 26 5.54 -2.79 -11.08
N GLY A 27 4.89 -3.89 -10.71
CA GLY A 27 5.55 -5.20 -10.68
C GLY A 27 6.81 -5.14 -9.80
N ASP A 28 7.94 -5.61 -10.32
CA ASP A 28 9.23 -5.54 -9.63
C ASP A 28 10.02 -4.24 -9.90
N TRP A 29 9.38 -3.20 -10.44
CA TRP A 29 10.04 -1.93 -10.73
C TRP A 29 9.67 -0.85 -9.72
N LEU A 30 10.67 -0.09 -9.27
CA LEU A 30 10.53 1.07 -8.39
C LEU A 30 10.67 2.35 -9.21
N ASN A 31 9.74 3.29 -9.04
CA ASN A 31 9.79 4.61 -9.67
C ASN A 31 10.62 5.57 -8.80
N LEU A 32 11.64 6.20 -9.39
CA LEU A 32 12.54 7.16 -8.73
C LEU A 32 12.21 8.62 -9.10
N GLY A 33 11.03 8.88 -9.67
CA GLY A 33 10.54 10.17 -10.14
C GLY A 33 10.46 10.26 -11.67
N GLY A 34 9.33 10.76 -12.18
CA GLY A 34 9.08 10.89 -13.63
C GLY A 34 9.19 9.55 -14.36
N ASN A 35 9.90 9.53 -15.49
CA ASN A 35 10.10 8.32 -16.30
C ASN A 35 11.30 7.46 -15.85
N GLN A 36 11.69 7.52 -14.57
CA GLN A 36 12.87 6.82 -14.07
C GLN A 36 12.49 5.58 -13.25
N TRP A 37 12.84 4.41 -13.76
CA TRP A 37 12.50 3.13 -13.14
C TRP A 37 13.73 2.28 -12.88
N ILE A 38 13.78 1.62 -11.73
CA ILE A 38 14.82 0.64 -11.38
C ILE A 38 14.19 -0.71 -11.04
N TYR A 39 14.81 -1.79 -11.52
CA TYR A 39 14.38 -3.14 -11.18
C TYR A 39 14.81 -3.46 -9.74
N ASN A 40 13.86 -3.91 -8.92
CA ASN A 40 14.03 -4.18 -7.49
C ASN A 40 14.79 -5.50 -7.25
N ASN A 41 16.10 -5.48 -7.49
CA ASN A 41 16.96 -6.61 -7.18
C ASN A 41 17.55 -6.46 -5.78
N SER A 42 17.17 -7.35 -4.86
CA SER A 42 17.60 -7.34 -3.45
C SER A 42 19.10 -7.55 -3.25
N SER A 43 19.83 -8.09 -4.23
CA SER A 43 21.30 -8.19 -4.18
C SER A 43 21.99 -6.84 -4.30
N TYR A 44 21.32 -5.83 -4.87
CA TYR A 44 21.89 -4.49 -5.11
C TYR A 44 21.14 -3.38 -4.37
N ILE A 45 19.87 -3.60 -4.02
CA ILE A 45 18.99 -2.56 -3.49
C ILE A 45 18.48 -2.97 -2.12
N LYS A 46 18.71 -2.10 -1.14
CA LYS A 46 18.02 -2.13 0.16
C LYS A 46 16.78 -1.26 0.07
N TYR A 47 15.71 -1.81 -0.48
CA TYR A 47 14.44 -1.11 -0.56
C TYR A 47 13.66 -1.34 0.73
N HIS A 48 13.48 -0.27 1.50
CA HIS A 48 12.77 -0.31 2.78
C HIS A 48 11.26 -0.09 2.63
N GLY A 49 10.70 -0.30 1.42
CA GLY A 49 9.30 -0.01 1.13
C GLY A 49 9.02 1.49 1.09
N GLU A 50 7.74 1.86 0.97
CA GLU A 50 7.32 3.06 1.70
C GLU A 50 7.72 2.80 3.15
N GLN A 51 8.78 3.46 3.59
CA GLN A 51 8.91 3.81 4.98
C GLN A 51 7.69 4.68 5.24
N THR A 52 6.61 4.07 5.75
CA THR A 52 5.69 4.76 6.65
C THR A 52 6.61 5.36 7.69
N SER A 53 6.99 6.60 7.42
CA SER A 53 7.75 7.44 8.30
C SER A 53 7.11 7.30 9.66
N ALA A 54 7.92 7.28 10.71
CA ALA A 54 7.49 7.31 12.10
C ALA A 54 6.67 8.59 12.40
N VAL A 55 5.48 8.69 11.81
CA VAL A 55 4.51 9.77 11.93
C VAL A 55 3.14 9.08 11.88
N SER A 56 2.60 8.89 13.09
CA SER A 56 1.34 8.21 13.42
C SER A 56 1.34 6.69 13.17
N SER A 57 1.82 5.91 14.14
CA SER A 57 1.38 4.51 14.22
C SER A 57 -0.15 4.53 14.34
N VAL A 58 -0.81 4.14 13.27
CA VAL A 58 -2.26 3.90 13.25
C VAL A 58 -2.58 2.49 13.73
N GLU A 59 -1.56 1.67 14.03
CA GLU A 59 -1.77 0.35 14.64
C GLU A 59 -2.47 0.51 15.99
N GLY A 60 -3.48 -0.32 16.23
CA GLY A 60 -4.36 -0.24 17.40
C GLY A 60 -5.42 0.87 17.33
N LYS A 61 -5.34 1.79 16.35
CA LYS A 61 -6.40 2.78 16.11
C LYS A 61 -7.58 2.17 15.38
N ARG A 62 -8.71 2.89 15.38
CA ARG A 62 -9.92 2.43 14.70
C ARG A 62 -10.10 3.16 13.37
N VAL A 63 -10.10 2.43 12.26
CA VAL A 63 -10.58 2.94 10.98
C VAL A 63 -12.11 2.88 10.95
N VAL A 64 -12.75 3.96 10.53
CA VAL A 64 -14.21 4.12 10.53
C VAL A 64 -14.69 4.54 9.15
N SER A 65 -15.76 3.91 8.66
CA SER A 65 -16.39 4.26 7.39
C SER A 65 -17.09 5.63 7.47
N LYS A 66 -16.98 6.40 6.38
CA LYS A 66 -17.71 7.66 6.13
C LYS A 66 -18.93 7.46 5.24
N VAL A 67 -19.13 6.26 4.73
CA VAL A 67 -20.19 5.93 3.77
C VAL A 67 -20.82 4.60 4.13
N ASP A 68 -22.07 4.41 3.73
CA ASP A 68 -22.71 3.09 3.78
C ASP A 68 -22.13 2.15 2.72
N ASP A 69 -22.27 0.85 2.97
CA ASP A 69 -21.84 -0.21 2.05
C ASP A 69 -20.35 -0.20 1.65
N LEU A 70 -19.45 0.30 2.52
CA LEU A 70 -18.01 0.31 2.23
C LEU A 70 -17.46 -1.13 2.21
N ARG A 71 -16.87 -1.55 1.09
CA ARG A 71 -16.32 -2.90 0.93
C ARG A 71 -15.07 -3.14 1.81
N PHE A 72 -15.01 -4.35 2.38
CA PHE A 72 -13.79 -4.92 2.96
C PHE A 72 -13.51 -6.32 2.37
N TYR A 73 -12.27 -6.77 2.46
CA TYR A 73 -11.76 -7.90 1.68
C TYR A 73 -11.12 -8.98 2.57
N ASP A 74 -11.19 -10.25 2.16
CA ASP A 74 -10.56 -11.39 2.84
C ASP A 74 -9.05 -11.48 2.57
N SER A 75 -8.57 -10.83 1.50
CA SER A 75 -7.15 -10.76 1.14
C SER A 75 -6.76 -9.33 0.77
N ALA A 76 -5.46 -9.04 0.82
CA ALA A 76 -4.90 -7.76 0.40
C ALA A 76 -5.04 -7.61 -1.13
N SER A 77 -6.22 -7.19 -1.56
CA SER A 77 -6.68 -7.23 -2.94
C SER A 77 -7.74 -6.15 -3.19
N TRP A 78 -7.88 -5.74 -4.44
CA TRP A 78 -8.96 -4.87 -4.92
C TRP A 78 -9.95 -5.63 -5.82
N SER A 79 -9.81 -6.95 -5.95
CA SER A 79 -10.64 -7.77 -6.82
C SER A 79 -12.00 -8.06 -6.18
N ASP A 80 -13.07 -8.02 -6.98
CA ASP A 80 -14.42 -8.33 -6.52
C ASP A 80 -14.55 -9.74 -5.92
N LYS A 81 -13.75 -10.71 -6.38
CA LYS A 81 -13.76 -12.09 -5.85
C LYS A 81 -13.29 -12.19 -4.40
N ASP A 82 -12.57 -11.17 -3.91
CA ASP A 82 -11.97 -11.15 -2.57
C ASP A 82 -12.80 -10.29 -1.60
N VAL A 83 -13.95 -9.77 -2.03
CA VAL A 83 -14.86 -9.00 -1.17
C VAL A 83 -15.47 -9.95 -0.13
N ALA A 84 -15.19 -9.65 1.14
CA ALA A 84 -15.71 -10.39 2.28
C ALA A 84 -17.07 -9.85 2.76
N GLY A 85 -17.33 -8.56 2.52
CA GLY A 85 -18.59 -7.92 2.87
C GLY A 85 -18.53 -6.40 2.77
N THR A 86 -19.53 -5.74 3.36
CA THR A 86 -19.62 -4.28 3.46
C THR A 86 -19.77 -3.82 4.92
N VAL A 87 -19.33 -2.59 5.19
CA VAL A 87 -19.44 -1.92 6.49
C VAL A 87 -20.09 -0.55 6.32
N ASP A 88 -21.10 -0.27 7.13
CA ASP A 88 -21.87 0.96 7.05
C ASP A 88 -21.17 2.15 7.72
N GLU A 89 -21.70 3.36 7.48
CA GLU A 89 -21.16 4.59 8.04
C GLU A 89 -21.06 4.53 9.57
N GLY A 90 -19.94 5.02 10.12
CA GLY A 90 -19.70 5.03 11.57
C GLY A 90 -19.22 3.68 12.14
N LEU A 91 -19.38 2.58 11.40
CA LEU A 91 -18.81 1.28 11.73
C LEU A 91 -17.37 1.15 11.21
N GLY A 92 -16.64 0.13 11.67
CA GLY A 92 -15.21 0.07 11.43
C GLY A 92 -14.46 -0.97 12.25
N PHE A 93 -13.14 -1.00 12.07
CA PHE A 93 -12.23 -2.06 12.51
C PHE A 93 -11.00 -1.50 13.21
N THR A 94 -10.32 -2.35 13.99
CA THR A 94 -9.01 -2.01 14.57
C THR A 94 -7.94 -2.25 13.53
N ILE A 95 -7.01 -1.31 13.36
CA ILE A 95 -5.92 -1.39 12.38
C ILE A 95 -4.77 -2.21 12.97
N ASP A 96 -4.32 -3.21 12.23
CA ASP A 96 -3.13 -4.00 12.54
C ASP A 96 -1.89 -3.47 11.83
N ALA A 97 -2.05 -3.01 10.58
CA ALA A 97 -0.96 -2.52 9.75
C ALA A 97 -1.49 -1.76 8.53
N LYS A 98 -0.61 -1.01 7.86
CA LYS A 98 -0.84 -0.50 6.50
C LYS A 98 -0.07 -1.36 5.50
N VAL A 99 -0.73 -1.81 4.44
CA VAL A 99 -0.17 -2.68 3.39
C VAL A 99 -0.32 -2.04 2.02
N SER A 100 0.59 -2.33 1.08
CA SER A 100 0.50 -1.86 -0.31
C SER A 100 0.00 -2.97 -1.24
N VAL A 101 -1.07 -2.69 -1.99
CA VAL A 101 -1.68 -3.60 -2.98
C VAL A 101 -1.64 -2.94 -4.34
N ASN A 102 -0.80 -3.44 -5.26
CA ASN A 102 -0.59 -2.89 -6.61
C ASN A 102 -0.32 -1.36 -6.62
N GLY A 103 0.44 -0.87 -5.62
CA GLY A 103 0.78 0.55 -5.49
C GLY A 103 -0.28 1.41 -4.80
N SER A 104 -1.44 0.84 -4.41
CA SER A 104 -2.46 1.52 -3.62
C SER A 104 -2.52 0.96 -2.19
N PRO A 105 -2.56 1.81 -1.14
CA PRO A 105 -2.54 1.32 0.22
C PRO A 105 -3.90 0.84 0.75
N GLN A 106 -3.87 -0.23 1.54
CA GLN A 106 -4.97 -0.74 2.37
C GLN A 106 -4.55 -0.79 3.84
N TYR A 107 -5.53 -0.77 4.75
CA TYR A 107 -5.32 -1.20 6.12
C TYR A 107 -5.57 -2.69 6.22
N LYS A 108 -4.63 -3.42 6.83
CA LYS A 108 -4.92 -4.73 7.44
C LYS A 108 -5.60 -4.44 8.77
N VAL A 109 -6.76 -5.04 8.99
CA VAL A 109 -7.60 -4.74 10.15
C VAL A 109 -8.15 -6.02 10.78
N HIS A 110 -8.62 -5.95 12.02
CA HIS A 110 -9.42 -7.02 12.63
C HIS A 110 -10.72 -6.52 13.24
N ASN A 111 -11.73 -7.39 13.24
CA ASN A 111 -13.00 -7.15 13.93
C ASN A 111 -12.93 -7.58 15.41
N SER A 112 -14.00 -7.36 16.18
CA SER A 112 -14.07 -7.75 17.60
C SER A 112 -13.94 -9.26 17.88
N LYS A 113 -14.04 -10.11 16.85
CA LYS A 113 -13.84 -11.56 16.92
C LYS A 113 -12.40 -11.97 16.55
N GLY A 114 -11.52 -11.01 16.25
CA GLY A 114 -10.15 -11.26 15.82
C GLY A 114 -10.01 -11.72 14.36
N THR A 115 -11.08 -11.68 13.56
CA THR A 115 -11.01 -12.02 12.13
C THR A 115 -10.35 -10.88 11.37
N THR A 116 -9.31 -11.20 10.60
CA THR A 116 -8.57 -10.23 9.79
C THR A 116 -9.27 -9.96 8.46
N TYR A 117 -9.31 -8.68 8.08
CA TYR A 117 -9.77 -8.20 6.78
C TYR A 117 -8.85 -7.10 6.25
N TYR A 118 -9.15 -6.61 5.06
CA TYR A 118 -8.48 -5.47 4.43
C TYR A 118 -9.50 -4.43 4.00
N VAL A 119 -9.19 -3.15 4.22
CA VAL A 119 -10.08 -2.03 3.88
C VAL A 119 -9.28 -0.86 3.30
N THR A 120 -9.93 0.00 2.52
CA THR A 120 -9.29 1.16 1.91
C THR A 120 -8.67 2.11 2.93
N THR A 121 -7.55 2.74 2.56
CA THR A 121 -6.98 3.87 3.31
C THR A 121 -7.42 5.24 2.76
N ASN A 122 -8.25 5.26 1.71
CA ASN A 122 -8.65 6.49 1.06
C ASN A 122 -9.54 7.34 2.00
N GLU A 123 -9.02 8.49 2.38
CA GLU A 123 -9.65 9.41 3.33
C GLU A 123 -10.99 9.99 2.83
N ALA A 124 -11.33 9.84 1.56
CA ALA A 124 -12.68 10.18 1.08
C ALA A 124 -13.75 9.23 1.66
N TYR A 125 -13.39 7.98 1.96
CA TYR A 125 -14.31 6.93 2.41
C TYR A 125 -14.10 6.52 3.86
N VAL A 126 -12.92 6.78 4.43
CA VAL A 126 -12.60 6.41 5.82
C VAL A 126 -11.93 7.54 6.58
N TYR A 127 -11.94 7.43 7.90
CA TYR A 127 -11.06 8.20 8.78
C TYR A 127 -10.57 7.31 9.93
N VAL A 128 -9.48 7.72 10.57
CA VAL A 128 -8.88 7.00 11.70
C VAL A 128 -9.12 7.79 12.99
N LYS A 129 -9.60 7.11 14.04
CA LYS A 129 -9.70 7.63 15.41
C LYS A 129 -8.54 7.14 16.27
#